data_AF-A0A932EBK8-F1
#
_entry.id   AF-A0A932EBK8-F1
#
_cell.length_a   1.000
_cell.length_b   1.000
_cell.length_c   1.000
_cell.angle_alpha   90.00
_cell.angle_beta   90.00
_cell.angle_gamma   90.00
#
_symmetry.space_group_name_H-M   'P 1'
#
loop_
_entity.id
_entity.type
_entity.pdbx_description
1 polymer ?
#
loop_
_entity_poly.entity_id
_entity_poly.type
_entity_poly.pdbx_seq_one_letter_code
_entity_poly.pdbx_strand_id
1 'polypeptide(L)'
;MTVWLMRQRESLVKILAVSSWAMPAVAFGQTIEQPDKIPNKFTTFEGTIESIFDIAIIVAGVVFVILFLVGGIMYLASSGNEEQVKKARALMLDAVVGLVLVVTAWAVGTYVLRLLGIEGVTSDSIPTTVE
;
A
#
# COMPACT_ATOMS: atom_id res chain seq x y z
N MET A 1 -24.52 -46.35 24.43
CA MET A 1 -23.17 -45.74 24.51
C MET A 1 -22.57 -45.56 23.11
N THR A 2 -23.25 -44.88 22.18
CA THR A 2 -22.74 -44.65 20.80
C THR A 2 -23.07 -43.25 20.25
N VAL A 3 -23.93 -42.48 20.92
CA VAL A 3 -24.33 -41.12 20.48
C VAL A 3 -23.31 -40.04 20.86
N TRP A 4 -22.48 -40.26 21.90
CA TRP A 4 -21.42 -39.32 22.31
C TRP A 4 -20.30 -39.19 21.27
N LEU A 5 -19.99 -40.27 20.55
CA LEU A 5 -18.90 -40.32 19.57
C LEU A 5 -19.24 -39.65 18.23
N MET A 6 -20.52 -39.36 17.95
CA MET A 6 -20.90 -38.66 16.72
C MET A 6 -20.86 -37.14 16.83
N ARG A 7 -20.92 -36.57 18.04
CA ARG A 7 -20.90 -35.12 18.24
C ARG A 7 -19.49 -34.53 18.21
N GLN A 8 -18.45 -35.34 18.42
CA GLN A 8 -17.06 -34.88 18.49
C GLN A 8 -16.40 -34.69 17.12
N ARG A 9 -16.84 -35.39 16.08
CA ARG A 9 -16.30 -35.21 14.70
C ARG A 9 -16.71 -33.89 14.05
N GLU A 10 -17.79 -33.25 14.52
CA GLU A 10 -18.27 -31.99 13.95
C GLU A 10 -17.55 -30.76 14.51
N SER A 11 -17.06 -30.81 15.75
CA SER A 11 -16.30 -29.70 16.35
C SER A 11 -14.87 -29.62 15.81
N LEU A 12 -14.26 -30.75 15.44
CA LEU A 12 -12.91 -30.78 14.89
C LEU A 12 -12.85 -30.24 13.45
N VAL A 13 -13.84 -30.55 12.61
CA VAL A 13 -13.93 -30.00 11.25
C VAL A 13 -14.22 -28.49 11.28
N LYS A 14 -15.01 -28.00 12.25
CA LYS A 14 -15.27 -26.56 12.41
C LYS A 14 -14.01 -25.78 12.82
N ILE A 15 -13.15 -26.33 13.68
CA ILE A 15 -11.86 -25.72 14.05
C ILE A 15 -10.87 -25.77 12.88
N LEU A 16 -10.86 -26.85 12.09
CA LEU A 16 -10.04 -26.98 10.87
C LEU A 16 -10.54 -26.13 9.68
N ALA A 17 -11.85 -25.85 9.59
CA ALA A 17 -12.42 -25.02 8.52
C ALA A 17 -12.29 -23.51 8.82
N VAL A 18 -12.35 -23.11 10.10
CA VAL A 18 -12.12 -21.71 10.50
C VAL A 18 -10.65 -21.29 10.33
N SER A 19 -9.69 -22.21 10.50
CA SER A 19 -8.28 -21.91 10.18
C SER A 19 -8.03 -21.71 8.68
N SER A 20 -8.81 -22.36 7.81
CA SER A 20 -8.63 -22.26 6.35
C SER A 20 -9.32 -21.06 5.70
N TRP A 21 -10.27 -20.40 6.39
CA TRP A 21 -10.91 -19.18 5.87
C TRP A 21 -10.30 -17.87 6.43
N ALA A 22 -9.47 -17.95 7.47
CA ALA A 22 -8.78 -16.77 8.03
C ALA A 22 -7.32 -16.58 7.54
N MET A 23 -6.80 -17.48 6.70
CA MET A 23 -5.38 -17.50 6.30
C MET A 23 -4.98 -16.86 4.95
N PRO A 24 -5.75 -15.94 4.31
CA PRO A 24 -5.12 -15.10 3.29
C PRO A 24 -4.38 -13.86 3.85
N ALA A 25 -4.62 -13.44 5.09
CA ALA A 25 -4.15 -12.13 5.55
C ALA A 25 -2.83 -12.13 6.36
N VAL A 26 -2.39 -13.28 6.91
CA VAL A 26 -1.26 -13.31 7.86
C VAL A 26 -0.03 -14.06 7.32
N ALA A 27 -0.13 -14.71 6.15
CA ALA A 27 0.96 -15.52 5.57
C ALA A 27 1.87 -14.77 4.57
N PHE A 28 1.62 -13.49 4.26
CA PHE A 28 2.53 -12.67 3.42
C PHE A 28 3.40 -11.68 4.21
N GLY A 29 3.40 -11.75 5.55
CA GLY A 29 4.07 -10.75 6.39
C GLY A 29 5.33 -11.20 7.14
N GLN A 30 5.55 -12.49 7.38
CA GLN A 30 6.65 -12.93 8.26
C GLN A 30 7.30 -14.24 7.77
N THR A 31 8.23 -14.14 6.82
CA THR A 31 9.39 -15.04 6.76
C THR A 31 10.58 -14.25 7.28
N ILE A 32 11.18 -14.72 8.37
CA ILE A 32 12.34 -14.11 9.03
C ILE A 32 13.56 -14.97 8.69
N GLU A 33 14.57 -14.36 8.06
CA GLU A 33 16.00 -14.71 8.25
C GLU A 33 16.82 -13.40 8.38
N GLN A 34 17.98 -13.52 9.03
CA GLN A 34 18.47 -12.65 10.09
C GLN A 34 19.68 -11.75 9.66
N PRO A 35 20.36 -11.04 10.57
CA PRO A 35 20.61 -9.60 10.54
C PRO A 35 22.01 -9.23 9.98
N ASP A 36 22.08 -8.51 8.87
CA ASP A 36 23.26 -7.71 8.53
C ASP A 36 22.82 -6.39 7.91
N LYS A 37 23.21 -5.31 8.58
CA LYS A 37 22.60 -3.97 8.54
C LYS A 37 21.35 -3.95 9.41
N ILE A 38 21.57 -3.66 10.69
CA ILE A 38 20.77 -2.62 11.30
C ILE A 38 21.23 -1.33 10.58
N PRO A 39 20.60 -0.86 9.48
CA PRO A 39 20.68 0.57 9.25
C PRO A 39 20.08 1.16 10.51
N ASN A 40 20.66 2.23 11.01
CA ASN A 40 20.18 2.93 12.18
C ASN A 40 18.75 3.47 11.93
N LYS A 41 17.72 2.61 11.93
CA LYS A 41 16.29 2.95 11.93
C LYS A 41 15.79 3.28 13.32
N PHE A 42 16.72 3.38 14.28
CA PHE A 42 16.54 4.03 15.56
C PHE A 42 17.31 5.34 15.64
N THR A 43 17.19 6.19 14.62
CA THR A 43 17.26 7.64 14.81
C THR A 43 16.31 8.30 13.82
N THR A 44 15.35 9.07 14.35
CA THR A 44 14.62 10.12 13.62
C THR A 44 13.36 9.69 12.87
N PHE A 45 12.33 10.53 13.00
CA PHE A 45 10.97 10.55 12.42
C PHE A 45 10.79 10.03 10.97
N GLU A 46 11.88 9.82 10.25
CA GLU A 46 11.99 9.50 8.84
C GLU A 46 11.34 8.17 8.45
N GLY A 47 11.63 7.08 9.15
CA GLY A 47 11.04 5.77 8.84
C GLY A 47 9.54 5.69 9.11
N THR A 48 9.02 6.53 10.01
CA THR A 48 7.58 6.65 10.26
C THR A 48 6.88 7.43 9.15
N ILE A 49 7.54 8.47 8.63
CA ILE A 49 7.00 9.27 7.53
C ILE A 49 6.87 8.42 6.27
N GLU A 50 7.92 7.69 5.87
CA GLU A 50 7.87 6.81 4.69
C GLU A 50 6.71 5.80 4.77
N SER A 51 6.55 5.14 5.91
CA SER A 51 5.49 4.14 6.12
C SER A 51 4.08 4.74 6.03
N ILE A 52 3.88 5.95 6.57
CA ILE A 52 2.59 6.66 6.48
C ILE A 52 2.31 7.05 5.03
N PHE A 53 3.31 7.53 4.28
CA PHE A 53 3.17 7.89 2.88
C PHE A 53 2.78 6.68 2.02
N ASP A 54 3.44 5.54 2.19
CA ASP A 54 3.13 4.32 1.44
C ASP A 54 1.69 3.84 1.68
N ILE A 55 1.25 3.81 2.94
CA ILE A 55 -0.14 3.42 3.28
C ILE A 55 -1.13 4.43 2.69
N ALA A 56 -0.85 5.74 2.78
CA ALA A 56 -1.72 6.78 2.26
C ALA A 56 -1.86 6.69 0.73
N ILE A 57 -0.77 6.41 0.00
CA ILE A 57 -0.77 6.25 -1.46
C ILE A 57 -1.61 5.06 -1.89
N ILE A 58 -1.50 3.92 -1.20
CA ILE A 58 -2.29 2.71 -1.52
C ILE A 58 -3.79 2.98 -1.34
N VAL A 59 -4.18 3.59 -0.21
CA VAL A 59 -5.58 3.90 0.07
C VAL A 59 -6.11 4.94 -0.91
N ALA A 60 -5.36 6.01 -1.17
CA ALA A 60 -5.74 7.04 -2.13
C ALA A 60 -5.91 6.46 -3.54
N GLY A 61 -4.96 5.63 -4.00
CA GLY A 61 -4.99 5.00 -5.33
C GLY A 61 -6.27 4.19 -5.56
N VAL A 62 -6.68 3.37 -4.58
CA VAL A 62 -7.92 2.58 -4.67
C VAL A 62 -9.15 3.49 -4.75
N VAL A 63 -9.22 4.53 -3.93
CA VAL A 63 -10.34 5.47 -3.92
C VAL A 63 -10.46 6.22 -5.25
N PHE A 64 -9.35 6.70 -5.82
CA PHE A 64 -9.35 7.42 -7.09
C PHE A 64 -9.80 6.53 -8.26
N VAL A 65 -9.39 5.26 -8.29
CA VAL A 65 -9.85 4.31 -9.33
C VAL A 65 -11.37 4.11 -9.27
N ILE A 66 -11.95 4.00 -8.07
CA ILE A 66 -13.39 3.86 -7.90
C ILE A 66 -14.12 5.12 -8.39
N LEU A 67 -13.64 6.30 -8.00
CA LEU A 67 -14.23 7.58 -8.45
C LEU A 67 -14.13 7.77 -9.97
N PHE A 68 -13.01 7.36 -10.56
CA PHE A 68 -12.81 7.38 -12.01
C PHE A 68 -13.82 6.50 -12.74
N LEU A 69 -14.06 5.28 -12.24
CA LEU A 69 -15.07 4.37 -12.80
C LEU A 69 -16.49 4.95 -12.67
N VAL A 70 -16.84 5.53 -11.53
CA VAL A 70 -18.15 6.17 -11.33
C VAL A 70 -18.33 7.34 -12.31
N GLY A 71 -17.31 8.19 -12.50
CA GLY A 71 -17.34 9.27 -13.49
C GLY A 71 -17.46 8.76 -14.93
N GLY A 72 -16.78 7.66 -15.25
CA GLY A 72 -16.88 7.00 -16.56
C GLY A 72 -18.27 6.43 -16.84
N ILE A 73 -18.89 5.75 -15.87
CA ILE A 73 -20.25 5.22 -16.02
C ILE A 73 -21.26 6.37 -16.15
N MET A 74 -21.10 7.45 -15.37
CA MET A 74 -21.95 8.64 -15.46
C MET A 74 -21.82 9.32 -16.82
N TYR A 75 -20.62 9.36 -17.40
CA TYR A 75 -20.39 9.91 -18.74
C TYR A 75 -21.14 9.11 -19.82
N LEU A 76 -21.06 7.77 -19.74
CA LEU A 76 -21.77 6.88 -20.66
C LEU A 76 -23.29 6.93 -20.50
N ALA A 77 -23.78 7.10 -19.26
CA ALA A 77 -25.20 7.19 -18.95
C ALA A 77 -25.84 8.55 -19.32
N SER A 78 -25.05 9.57 -19.65
CA SER A 78 -25.53 10.94 -19.86
C SER A 78 -26.38 11.15 -21.12
N SER A 79 -26.49 10.13 -22.01
CA SER A 79 -27.48 9.99 -23.11
C SER A 79 -27.88 11.27 -23.88
N GLY A 80 -26.99 12.23 -24.08
CA GLY A 80 -27.24 13.45 -24.85
C GLY A 80 -27.69 14.69 -24.06
N ASN A 81 -27.80 14.63 -22.72
CA ASN A 81 -27.96 15.83 -21.91
C ASN A 81 -26.60 16.50 -21.68
N GLU A 82 -26.37 17.66 -22.31
CA GLU A 82 -25.10 18.41 -22.20
C GLU A 82 -24.70 18.73 -20.75
N GLU A 83 -25.67 18.95 -19.86
CA GLU A 83 -25.41 19.26 -18.46
C GLU A 83 -24.81 18.05 -17.72
N GLN A 84 -25.36 16.85 -17.97
CA GLN A 84 -24.83 15.62 -17.38
C GLN A 84 -23.47 15.25 -17.97
N VAL A 85 -23.30 15.44 -19.27
CA VAL A 85 -22.01 15.23 -19.96
C VAL A 85 -20.93 16.15 -19.37
N LYS A 86 -21.26 17.42 -19.13
CA LYS A 86 -20.33 18.39 -18.53
C LYS A 86 -19.95 18.00 -17.11
N LYS A 87 -20.94 17.59 -16.30
CA LYS A 87 -20.71 17.14 -14.92
C LYS A 87 -19.87 15.87 -14.87
N ALA A 88 -20.13 14.90 -15.74
CA ALA A 88 -19.36 13.66 -15.82
C ALA A 88 -17.92 13.92 -16.28
N ARG A 89 -17.71 14.80 -17.27
CA ARG A 89 -16.36 15.22 -17.70
C ARG A 89 -15.58 15.90 -16.58
N ALA A 90 -16.23 16.80 -15.83
CA ALA A 90 -15.60 17.44 -14.67
C ALA A 90 -15.17 16.38 -13.64
N LEU A 91 -16.05 15.44 -13.31
CA LEU A 91 -15.75 14.36 -12.37
C LEU A 91 -14.60 13.46 -12.83
N MET A 92 -14.55 13.14 -14.14
CA MET A 92 -13.44 12.37 -14.72
C MET A 92 -12.12 13.15 -14.67
N LEU A 93 -12.14 14.46 -14.97
CA LEU A 93 -10.95 15.31 -14.87
C LEU A 93 -10.45 15.38 -13.42
N ASP A 94 -11.34 15.57 -12.45
CA ASP A 94 -10.99 15.59 -11.03
C ASP A 94 -10.36 14.26 -10.58
N ALA A 95 -10.91 13.13 -11.04
CA ALA A 95 -10.35 11.81 -10.74
C ALA A 95 -8.96 11.60 -11.38
N VAL A 96 -8.75 12.05 -12.62
CA VAL A 96 -7.46 11.95 -13.32
C VAL A 96 -6.41 12.84 -12.66
N VAL A 97 -6.75 14.09 -12.35
CA VAL A 97 -5.84 15.02 -11.66
C VAL A 97 -5.43 14.47 -10.30
N GLY A 98 -6.37 13.87 -9.56
CA GLY A 98 -6.07 13.20 -8.30
C GLY A 98 -5.09 12.03 -8.45
N LEU A 99 -5.27 11.17 -9.46
CA LEU A 99 -4.35 10.06 -9.73
C LEU A 99 -2.94 10.57 -10.08
N VAL A 100 -2.85 11.61 -10.90
CA VAL A 100 -1.56 12.25 -11.26
C VAL A 100 -0.89 12.86 -10.03
N LEU A 101 -1.65 13.50 -9.14
CA LEU A 101 -1.12 14.07 -7.89
C LEU A 101 -0.54 13.01 -6.96
N VAL A 102 -1.18 11.83 -6.83
CA VAL A 102 -0.65 10.73 -6.01
C VAL A 102 0.71 10.25 -6.53
N VAL A 103 0.82 10.04 -7.84
CA VAL A 103 2.09 9.63 -8.47
C VAL A 103 3.16 10.70 -8.31
N THR A 104 2.78 11.96 -8.48
CA THR A 104 3.69 13.11 -8.33
C THR A 104 4.16 13.26 -6.88
N ALA A 105 3.28 13.06 -5.90
CA ALA A 105 3.62 13.14 -4.48
C ALA A 105 4.68 12.11 -4.09
N TRP A 106 4.57 10.88 -4.60
CA TRP A 106 5.58 9.84 -4.39
C TRP A 106 6.94 10.20 -5.00
N ALA A 107 6.94 10.70 -6.24
CA ALA A 107 8.15 11.13 -6.92
C ALA A 107 8.84 12.30 -6.19
N VAL A 108 8.07 13.28 -5.73
CA VAL A 108 8.61 14.42 -4.97
C VAL A 108 9.11 13.98 -3.60
N GLY A 109 8.39 13.09 -2.90
CA GLY A 109 8.82 12.58 -1.59
C GLY A 109 10.18 11.90 -1.66
N THR A 110 10.35 10.97 -2.61
CA THR A 110 11.65 10.29 -2.83
C THR A 110 12.75 11.24 -3.29
N TYR A 111 12.41 12.25 -4.09
CA TYR A 111 13.35 13.28 -4.52
C TYR A 111 13.86 14.14 -3.35
N VAL A 112 12.98 14.55 -2.44
CA VAL A 112 13.35 15.31 -1.24
C VAL A 112 14.25 14.47 -0.31
N LEU A 113 13.92 13.19 -0.11
CA LEU A 113 14.75 12.28 0.70
C LEU A 113 16.16 12.10 0.12
N ARG A 114 16.28 12.01 -1.21
CA ARG A 114 17.58 11.97 -1.88
C ARG A 114 18.37 13.27 -1.73
N LEU A 115 17.71 14.42 -1.83
CA LEU A 115 18.34 15.74 -1.63
C LEU A 115 18.86 15.94 -0.20
N LEU A 116 18.23 15.30 0.79
CA LEU A 116 18.66 15.36 2.19
C LEU A 116 19.88 14.47 2.51
N GLY A 117 20.49 13.84 1.51
CA GLY A 117 21.85 13.29 1.62
C GLY A 117 21.96 11.91 2.29
N ILE A 118 20.89 11.11 2.26
CA ILE A 118 20.90 9.73 2.81
C ILE A 118 21.69 8.74 1.93
N GLU A 119 22.18 9.20 0.77
CA GLU A 119 23.10 8.48 -0.10
C GLU A 119 24.47 9.17 -0.09
N GLY A 120 25.21 9.12 1.04
CA GLY A 120 26.47 9.88 1.16
C GLY A 120 27.52 9.44 2.18
N VAL A 121 27.45 8.24 2.80
CA VAL A 121 28.50 7.76 3.72
C VAL A 121 28.92 6.31 3.45
N THR A 122 28.96 5.90 2.19
CA THR A 122 29.73 4.72 1.80
C THR A 122 30.75 5.13 0.74
N SER A 123 32.02 5.20 1.15
CA SER A 123 33.21 5.45 0.34
C SER A 123 33.72 6.90 0.29
N ASP A 124 34.28 7.41 1.40
CA ASP A 124 35.56 8.14 1.29
C ASP A 124 36.32 8.16 2.62
N SER A 125 37.64 7.99 2.57
CA SER A 125 38.64 8.03 3.66
C SER A 125 38.76 6.83 4.64
N ILE A 126 39.29 5.69 4.15
CA ILE A 126 40.45 5.12 4.85
C ILE A 126 41.67 5.40 3.96
N PRO A 127 42.46 6.45 4.21
CA PRO A 127 43.82 6.47 3.73
C PRO A 127 44.55 5.32 4.42
N THR A 128 44.73 4.20 3.73
CA THR A 128 45.72 3.18 4.12
C THR A 128 47.10 3.74 3.82
N THR A 129 47.53 4.75 4.58
CA THR A 129 48.95 5.04 4.78
C THR A 129 49.48 3.96 5.72
N VAL A 130 49.79 2.80 5.16
CA VAL A 130 50.74 1.85 5.74
C VAL A 130 52.12 2.43 5.49
N GLU A 131 52.61 3.21 6.44
CA GLU A 131 54.04 3.19 6.78
C GLU A 131 54.34 1.95 7.62
#